data_AF-A0A925H3M5-F1
#
_entry.id   AF-A0A925H3M5-F1
#
_cell.length_a   1.000
_cell.length_b   1.000
_cell.length_c   1.000
_cell.angle_alpha   90.00
_cell.angle_beta   90.00
_cell.angle_gamma   90.00
#
_symmetry.space_group_name_H-M   'P 1'
#
loop_
_entity.id
_entity.type
_entity.pdbx_description
1 polymer ?
#
loop_
_entity_poly.entity_id
_entity_poly.type
_entity_poly.pdbx_seq_one_letter_code
_entity_poly.pdbx_strand_id
1 'polypeptide(L)'
;MVVRLSDPPLALVAGNKRTGLRMTTALQQAYVQQLRAKQTALMSQIAAQGGLEEGRLTKASNALVVSIDRSKLKVLQGIPGVASVRGLLNYSLALSSVVPYVGATAVQTMGITGGGITVAVLDSGIDYTHKNLGGAGTTAAYVAAYGANPEAAQNKTRDGLFPTAKVINGFDFVGESWPVGDLADDPDPIDLEGHGTHVADIIAGKSLDGTHKGVAPDAKLIAVKVCSAVATNCSGLALLRGVDFALDPNGDGNIADAVDVMNLSVGSDFGTREDDLTEALRIATKLGVVVVAAAGNGGNIPYIAGSPATGPSIISVAETQVPTATTYSLLVTAPASIAGTYTNTATLEFAPIGSGFSNGPVVFVGRGCPADPPAGFPADPYLTNPAGKVALIDRGACNISDKVDRAAKAGAIGVLIGLVAPGDAVSFSRGGGDTFVPSLVITQGTANLIKSRLTEGATVLATVSPAQLFPLNQSMVSSSSRGPGYSYGSIKPDLGAPGASLSAQAGTGSSETIFGGTSGAAPVVTGAAALLLQTCPTC
;
A
#
# COMPACT_ATOMS: atom_id res chain seq x y z
N MET A 1 -14.27 -0.71 -23.51
CA MET A 1 -13.23 -1.74 -23.74
C MET A 1 -12.08 -1.13 -24.51
N VAL A 2 -10.88 -1.72 -24.43
CA VAL A 2 -9.69 -1.34 -25.21
C VAL A 2 -9.36 -2.46 -26.19
N VAL A 3 -9.39 -2.16 -27.48
CA VAL A 3 -9.00 -3.05 -28.58
C VAL A 3 -7.62 -2.62 -29.08
N ARG A 4 -6.58 -3.38 -28.72
CA ARG A 4 -5.19 -3.08 -29.07
C ARG A 4 -4.84 -3.73 -30.41
N LEU A 5 -4.18 -2.97 -31.28
CA LEU A 5 -3.73 -3.42 -32.60
C LEU A 5 -2.31 -4.01 -32.52
N SER A 6 -1.93 -4.81 -33.53
CA SER A 6 -0.64 -5.51 -33.58
C SER A 6 0.56 -4.60 -33.89
N ASP A 7 0.37 -3.50 -34.61
CA ASP A 7 1.45 -2.55 -34.88
C ASP A 7 1.92 -1.86 -33.57
N PRO A 8 3.23 -1.62 -33.39
CA PRO A 8 3.74 -1.00 -32.18
C PRO A 8 3.29 0.48 -32.04
N PRO A 9 3.08 0.97 -30.81
CA PRO A 9 2.83 2.39 -30.57
C PRO A 9 4.06 3.25 -30.86
N LEU A 10 3.84 4.55 -31.11
CA LEU A 10 4.90 5.50 -31.49
C LEU A 10 6.10 5.47 -30.52
N ALA A 11 5.85 5.39 -29.21
CA ALA A 11 6.91 5.41 -28.21
C ALA A 11 7.90 4.24 -28.35
N LEU A 12 7.48 3.10 -28.90
CA LEU A 12 8.39 1.97 -29.13
C LEU A 12 9.26 2.16 -30.39
N VAL A 13 8.77 2.86 -31.41
CA VAL A 13 9.50 3.07 -32.68
C VAL A 13 10.29 4.38 -32.72
N ALA A 14 9.89 5.39 -31.93
CA ALA A 14 10.52 6.71 -31.92
C ALA A 14 11.91 6.73 -31.26
N GLY A 15 12.28 5.68 -30.51
CA GLY A 15 13.53 5.60 -29.77
C GLY A 15 13.40 6.05 -28.31
N ASN A 16 14.52 6.27 -27.63
CA ASN A 16 14.55 6.58 -26.20
C ASN A 16 14.87 8.07 -25.98
N LYS A 17 14.02 8.76 -25.20
CA LYS A 17 14.18 10.20 -24.92
C LYS A 17 15.54 10.55 -24.30
N ARG A 18 16.14 9.66 -23.51
CA ARG A 18 17.41 9.89 -22.79
C ARG A 18 18.66 9.65 -23.65
N THR A 19 18.55 8.78 -24.66
CA THR A 19 19.68 8.44 -25.55
C THR A 19 19.51 9.01 -26.97
N GLY A 20 18.54 9.90 -27.15
CA GLY A 20 18.16 10.47 -28.45
C GLY A 20 17.05 9.68 -29.16
N LEU A 21 16.05 10.42 -29.65
CA LEU A 21 14.99 9.86 -30.50
C LEU A 21 15.56 9.56 -31.88
N ARG A 22 15.21 8.38 -32.42
CA ARG A 22 15.67 7.87 -33.73
C ARG A 22 14.83 8.41 -34.89
N MET A 23 13.64 8.95 -34.59
CA MET A 23 12.71 9.49 -35.58
C MET A 23 12.62 11.00 -35.48
N THR A 24 12.71 11.69 -36.62
CA THR A 24 12.40 13.12 -36.72
C THR A 24 10.92 13.36 -36.45
N THR A 25 10.54 14.60 -36.11
CA THR A 25 9.13 14.99 -35.88
C THR A 25 8.23 14.62 -37.06
N ALA A 26 8.69 14.85 -38.30
CA ALA A 26 7.92 14.52 -39.51
C ALA A 26 7.67 13.01 -39.64
N LEU A 27 8.68 12.18 -39.36
CA LEU A 27 8.55 10.72 -39.38
C LEU A 27 7.60 10.22 -38.29
N GLN A 28 7.67 10.82 -37.08
CA GLN A 28 6.76 10.48 -35.98
C GLN A 28 5.29 10.80 -36.33
N GLN A 29 5.06 11.97 -36.95
CA GLN A 29 3.73 12.37 -37.42
C GLN A 29 3.20 11.44 -38.51
N ALA A 30 4.02 11.11 -39.51
CA ALA A 30 3.65 10.18 -40.57
C ALA A 30 3.28 8.79 -40.01
N TYR A 31 4.05 8.30 -39.04
CA TYR A 31 3.76 7.02 -38.38
C TYR A 31 2.44 7.05 -37.61
N VAL A 32 2.17 8.12 -36.84
CA VAL A 32 0.87 8.28 -36.15
C VAL A 32 -0.30 8.30 -37.13
N GLN A 33 -0.14 8.94 -38.30
CA GLN A 33 -1.19 8.94 -39.33
C GLN A 33 -1.42 7.55 -39.92
N GLN A 34 -0.36 6.77 -40.14
CA GLN A 34 -0.48 5.38 -40.56
C GLN A 34 -1.24 4.54 -39.52
N LEU A 35 -0.93 4.69 -38.23
CA LEU A 35 -1.66 4.01 -37.16
C LEU A 35 -3.13 4.42 -37.14
N ARG A 36 -3.44 5.71 -37.29
CA ARG A 36 -4.81 6.22 -37.34
C ARG A 36 -5.61 5.67 -38.52
N ALA A 37 -4.99 5.53 -39.69
CA ALA A 37 -5.65 4.94 -40.86
C ALA A 37 -6.05 3.48 -40.60
N LYS A 38 -5.15 2.68 -40.00
CA LYS A 38 -5.43 1.30 -39.60
C LYS A 38 -6.51 1.22 -38.51
N GLN A 39 -6.47 2.12 -37.54
CA GLN A 39 -7.52 2.26 -36.51
C GLN A 39 -8.88 2.62 -37.12
N THR A 40 -8.94 3.50 -38.13
CA THR A 40 -10.19 3.79 -38.84
C THR A 40 -10.74 2.54 -39.53
N ALA A 41 -9.89 1.80 -40.24
CA ALA A 41 -10.31 0.57 -40.93
C ALA A 41 -10.84 -0.50 -39.94
N LEU A 42 -10.20 -0.63 -38.78
CA LEU A 42 -10.66 -1.51 -37.72
C LEU A 42 -11.97 -1.01 -37.10
N MET A 43 -12.10 0.29 -36.83
CA MET A 43 -13.31 0.85 -36.22
C MET A 43 -14.54 0.62 -37.10
N SER A 44 -14.41 0.69 -38.42
CA SER A 44 -15.52 0.36 -39.34
C SER A 44 -16.04 -1.07 -39.14
N GLN A 45 -15.15 -2.03 -38.85
CA GLN A 45 -15.53 -3.42 -38.57
C GLN A 45 -16.18 -3.58 -37.18
N ILE A 46 -15.71 -2.82 -36.19
CA ILE A 46 -16.28 -2.80 -34.83
C ILE A 46 -17.68 -2.14 -34.84
N ALA A 47 -17.84 -1.05 -35.59
CA ALA A 47 -19.12 -0.37 -35.76
C ALA A 47 -20.18 -1.29 -36.38
N ALA A 48 -19.80 -2.13 -37.35
CA ALA A 48 -20.68 -3.15 -37.93
C ALA A 48 -21.14 -4.21 -36.90
N GLN A 49 -20.46 -4.34 -35.76
CA GLN A 49 -20.85 -5.21 -34.64
C GLN A 49 -21.61 -4.45 -33.53
N GLY A 50 -21.97 -3.18 -33.77
CA GLY A 50 -22.67 -2.32 -32.82
C GLY A 50 -21.75 -1.61 -31.82
N GLY A 51 -20.44 -1.51 -32.10
CA GLY A 51 -19.50 -0.78 -31.26
C GLY A 51 -19.47 0.73 -31.54
N LEU A 52 -19.40 1.54 -30.48
CA LEU A 52 -19.23 2.99 -30.51
C LEU A 52 -17.78 3.35 -30.17
N GLU A 53 -17.22 4.34 -30.87
CA GLU A 53 -15.85 4.82 -30.61
C GLU A 53 -15.83 5.82 -29.45
N GLU A 54 -15.02 5.55 -28.43
CA GLU A 54 -14.79 6.40 -27.25
C GLU A 54 -13.45 7.14 -27.32
N GLY A 55 -12.50 6.62 -28.11
CA GLY A 55 -11.21 7.30 -28.32
C GLY A 55 -10.15 6.46 -29.00
N ARG A 56 -9.02 7.10 -29.32
CA ARG A 56 -7.86 6.47 -29.98
C ARG A 56 -6.56 6.75 -29.26
N LEU A 57 -5.72 5.73 -29.17
CA LEU A 57 -4.39 5.80 -28.58
C LEU A 57 -3.37 5.44 -29.65
N THR A 58 -2.31 6.23 -29.80
CA THR A 58 -1.22 5.94 -30.77
C THR A 58 0.19 6.02 -30.18
N LYS A 59 0.34 6.66 -29.01
CA LYS A 59 1.65 7.09 -28.49
C LYS A 59 2.27 6.05 -27.56
N ALA A 60 1.60 5.75 -26.46
CA ALA A 60 2.03 4.74 -25.48
C ALA A 60 1.34 3.37 -25.69
N SER A 61 0.21 3.37 -26.38
CA SER A 61 -0.55 2.18 -26.78
C SER A 61 -1.15 2.46 -28.16
N ASN A 62 -1.20 1.45 -29.03
CA ASN A 62 -1.88 1.51 -30.32
C ASN A 62 -3.22 0.80 -30.17
N ALA A 63 -4.27 1.54 -29.83
CA ALA A 63 -5.56 0.95 -29.48
C ALA A 63 -6.75 1.86 -29.80
N LEU A 64 -7.89 1.22 -30.06
CA LEU A 64 -9.22 1.83 -30.07
C LEU A 64 -9.88 1.62 -28.71
N VAL A 65 -10.45 2.67 -28.13
CA VAL A 65 -11.34 2.58 -26.97
C VAL A 65 -12.76 2.59 -27.50
N VAL A 66 -13.54 1.56 -27.16
CA VAL A 66 -14.89 1.37 -27.71
C VAL A 66 -15.88 0.95 -26.64
N SER A 67 -17.12 1.42 -26.75
CA SER A 67 -18.27 0.92 -26.01
C SER A 67 -19.02 -0.10 -26.88
N ILE A 68 -19.20 -1.32 -26.39
CA ILE A 68 -19.82 -2.42 -27.14
C ILE A 68 -20.33 -3.50 -26.17
N ASP A 69 -21.37 -4.23 -26.57
CA ASP A 69 -21.88 -5.37 -25.82
C ASP A 69 -20.79 -6.43 -25.56
N ARG A 70 -20.67 -6.86 -24.30
CA ARG A 70 -19.64 -7.79 -23.85
C ARG A 70 -19.70 -9.15 -24.55
N SER A 71 -20.87 -9.59 -25.00
CA SER A 71 -21.04 -10.85 -25.75
C SER A 71 -20.28 -10.87 -27.08
N LYS A 72 -19.94 -9.70 -27.64
CA LYS A 72 -19.19 -9.55 -28.91
C LYS A 72 -17.67 -9.69 -28.76
N LEU A 73 -17.16 -9.95 -27.55
CA LEU A 73 -15.72 -10.08 -27.27
C LEU A 73 -14.99 -11.05 -28.20
N LYS A 74 -15.53 -12.26 -28.40
CA LYS A 74 -14.90 -13.27 -29.26
C LYS A 74 -14.86 -12.84 -30.73
N VAL A 75 -15.88 -12.10 -31.17
CA VAL A 75 -15.93 -11.55 -32.53
C VAL A 75 -14.83 -10.52 -32.73
N LEU A 76 -14.65 -9.61 -31.76
CA LEU A 76 -13.60 -8.59 -31.82
C LEU A 76 -12.18 -9.19 -31.77
N GLN A 77 -11.97 -10.25 -30.98
CA GLN A 77 -10.69 -10.97 -30.92
C GLN A 77 -10.35 -11.66 -32.25
N GLY A 78 -11.36 -12.02 -33.05
CA GLY A 78 -11.17 -12.65 -34.35
C GLY A 78 -10.89 -11.68 -35.51
N ILE A 79 -10.95 -10.37 -35.28
CA ILE A 79 -10.71 -9.39 -36.35
C ILE A 79 -9.20 -9.34 -36.69
N PRO A 80 -8.81 -9.51 -37.98
CA PRO A 80 -7.42 -9.39 -38.39
C PRO A 80 -6.79 -8.06 -37.98
N GLY A 81 -5.62 -8.12 -37.34
CA GLY A 81 -4.88 -6.94 -36.85
C GLY A 81 -5.19 -6.54 -35.40
N VAL A 82 -6.13 -7.23 -34.73
CA VAL A 82 -6.35 -7.10 -33.28
C VAL A 82 -5.36 -7.99 -32.53
N ALA A 83 -4.55 -7.37 -31.66
CA ALA A 83 -3.61 -8.07 -30.78
C ALA A 83 -4.26 -8.49 -29.46
N SER A 84 -5.18 -7.69 -28.91
CA SER A 84 -5.95 -8.07 -27.71
C SER A 84 -7.18 -7.19 -27.50
N VAL A 85 -8.19 -7.73 -26.83
CA VAL A 85 -9.37 -6.99 -26.38
C VAL A 85 -9.46 -7.11 -24.85
N ARG A 86 -9.48 -5.97 -24.15
CA ARG A 86 -9.50 -5.92 -22.69
C ARG A 86 -10.58 -4.96 -22.18
N GLY A 87 -11.11 -5.21 -20.99
CA GLY A 87 -11.96 -4.23 -20.31
C GLY A 87 -11.15 -2.95 -20.06
N LEU A 88 -11.78 -1.78 -20.26
CA LEU A 88 -11.21 -0.54 -19.77
C LEU A 88 -11.65 -0.43 -18.31
N LEU A 89 -10.68 -0.37 -17.40
CA LEU A 89 -10.96 -0.16 -15.99
C LEU A 89 -11.15 1.33 -15.74
N ASN A 90 -12.17 1.67 -14.95
CA ASN A 90 -12.26 2.99 -14.35
C ASN A 90 -11.35 2.99 -13.12
N TYR A 91 -10.55 4.04 -12.97
CA TYR A 91 -9.71 4.25 -11.80
C TYR A 91 -10.43 5.23 -10.88
N SER A 92 -10.75 4.80 -9.66
CA SER A 92 -11.30 5.64 -8.60
C SER A 92 -10.29 5.77 -7.48
N LEU A 93 -10.18 6.95 -6.89
CA LEU A 93 -9.54 7.11 -5.58
C LEU A 93 -10.40 6.35 -4.56
N ALA A 94 -9.89 5.25 -4.02
CA ALA A 94 -10.66 4.33 -3.20
C ALA A 94 -10.03 4.15 -1.82
N LEU A 95 -9.99 5.19 -0.99
CA LEU A 95 -9.56 5.09 0.42
C LEU A 95 -10.30 6.00 1.42
N SER A 96 -11.40 6.67 1.07
CA SER A 96 -12.13 7.59 1.98
C SER A 96 -12.96 6.90 3.08
N SER A 97 -12.62 5.68 3.52
CA SER A 97 -13.47 4.86 4.40
C SER A 97 -12.94 4.59 5.81
N VAL A 98 -11.75 5.07 6.18
CA VAL A 98 -11.13 4.74 7.49
C VAL A 98 -11.89 5.37 8.66
N VAL A 99 -12.16 6.68 8.62
CA VAL A 99 -12.87 7.39 9.72
C VAL A 99 -14.27 6.83 10.00
N PRO A 100 -15.13 6.58 8.99
CA PRO A 100 -16.41 5.90 9.23
C PRO A 100 -16.23 4.48 9.75
N TYR A 101 -15.24 3.73 9.23
CA TYR A 101 -15.05 2.33 9.58
C TYR A 101 -14.63 2.11 11.04
N VAL A 102 -13.76 2.98 11.57
CA VAL A 102 -13.37 2.92 13.00
C VAL A 102 -14.41 3.55 13.93
N GLY A 103 -15.56 4.00 13.40
CA GLY A 103 -16.65 4.59 14.18
C GLY A 103 -16.45 6.06 14.56
N ALA A 104 -15.34 6.69 14.16
CA ALA A 104 -15.03 8.07 14.53
C ALA A 104 -16.05 9.08 13.99
N THR A 105 -16.68 8.84 12.83
CA THR A 105 -17.76 9.70 12.30
C THR A 105 -18.93 9.84 13.28
N ALA A 106 -19.29 8.77 14.01
CA ALA A 106 -20.38 8.81 14.98
C ALA A 106 -20.03 9.75 16.15
N VAL A 107 -18.80 9.67 16.65
CA VAL A 107 -18.27 10.52 17.72
C VAL A 107 -18.16 11.98 17.27
N GLN A 108 -17.64 12.22 16.06
CA GLN A 108 -17.57 13.56 15.46
C GLN A 108 -18.96 14.21 15.30
N THR A 109 -19.98 13.42 14.97
CA THR A 109 -21.36 13.90 14.82
C THR A 109 -21.97 14.31 16.17
N MET A 110 -21.43 13.81 17.29
CA MET A 110 -21.79 14.25 18.65
C MET A 110 -21.09 15.56 19.06
N GLY A 111 -20.30 16.17 18.17
CA GLY A 111 -19.54 17.39 18.46
C GLY A 111 -18.19 17.14 19.15
N ILE A 112 -17.76 15.88 19.25
CA ILE A 112 -16.49 15.48 19.82
C ILE A 112 -15.50 15.30 18.66
N THR A 113 -14.59 16.24 18.50
CA THR A 113 -13.73 16.39 17.33
C THR A 113 -12.25 16.56 17.68
N GLY A 114 -11.87 16.38 18.94
CA GLY A 114 -10.53 16.61 19.49
C GLY A 114 -10.28 18.05 19.93
N GLY A 115 -11.33 18.88 20.01
CA GLY A 115 -11.19 20.28 20.41
C GLY A 115 -10.62 20.41 21.82
N GLY A 116 -9.61 21.26 21.98
CA GLY A 116 -8.92 21.48 23.26
C GLY A 116 -7.76 20.51 23.53
N ILE A 117 -7.56 19.50 22.66
CA ILE A 117 -6.48 18.52 22.79
C ILE A 117 -5.30 18.91 21.90
N THR A 118 -4.10 18.75 22.44
CA THR A 118 -2.80 18.95 21.78
C THR A 118 -2.13 17.61 21.52
N VAL A 119 -1.61 17.45 20.30
CA VAL A 119 -0.96 16.21 19.86
C VAL A 119 0.42 16.54 19.30
N ALA A 120 1.47 16.00 19.91
CA ALA A 120 2.83 16.03 19.34
C ALA A 120 3.00 14.90 18.32
N VAL A 121 3.48 15.24 17.13
CA VAL A 121 3.85 14.29 16.08
C VAL A 121 5.37 14.29 15.98
N LEU A 122 6.00 13.25 16.53
CA LEU A 122 7.45 13.04 16.50
C LEU A 122 7.81 12.26 15.24
N ASP A 123 8.19 12.97 14.18
CA ASP A 123 8.28 12.41 12.82
C ASP A 123 9.24 13.23 11.91
N SER A 124 9.05 13.23 10.59
CA SER A 124 9.84 13.99 9.60
C SER A 124 9.52 15.48 9.51
N GLY A 125 8.58 15.96 10.32
CA GLY A 125 8.05 17.34 10.27
C GLY A 125 6.58 17.38 9.89
N ILE A 126 6.05 18.59 9.69
CA ILE A 126 4.70 18.79 9.14
C ILE A 126 4.71 19.91 8.09
N ASP A 127 4.21 19.65 6.87
CA ASP A 127 3.85 20.71 5.92
C ASP A 127 2.61 21.46 6.43
N TYR A 128 2.83 22.43 7.32
CA TYR A 128 1.80 23.29 7.88
C TYR A 128 1.19 24.25 6.85
N THR A 129 1.74 24.34 5.63
CA THR A 129 1.17 25.12 4.53
C THR A 129 0.10 24.34 3.75
N HIS A 130 0.02 23.02 3.97
CA HIS A 130 -0.94 22.13 3.31
C HIS A 130 -2.38 22.47 3.70
N LYS A 131 -3.29 22.36 2.72
CA LYS A 131 -4.71 22.75 2.85
C LYS A 131 -5.40 21.99 3.98
N ASN A 132 -5.24 20.67 4.06
CA ASN A 132 -5.88 19.87 5.11
C ASN A 132 -5.35 20.18 6.51
N LEU A 133 -4.13 20.73 6.60
CA LEU A 133 -3.46 21.11 7.85
C LEU A 133 -3.64 22.60 8.14
N GLY A 134 -4.58 23.28 7.47
CA GLY A 134 -5.01 24.63 7.77
C GLY A 134 -4.17 25.73 7.11
N GLY A 135 -3.20 25.39 6.26
CA GLY A 135 -2.43 26.34 5.49
C GLY A 135 -3.14 26.83 4.22
N ALA A 136 -2.47 27.70 3.47
CA ALA A 136 -3.01 28.32 2.26
C ALA A 136 -3.30 27.31 1.14
N GLY A 137 -2.67 26.12 1.18
CA GLY A 137 -3.00 25.02 0.30
C GLY A 137 -2.45 25.16 -1.13
N THR A 138 -1.35 25.88 -1.31
CA THR A 138 -0.73 26.11 -2.61
C THR A 138 0.75 25.73 -2.58
N THR A 139 1.27 25.27 -3.72
CA THR A 139 2.72 25.00 -3.88
C THR A 139 3.56 26.27 -3.67
N ALA A 140 3.02 27.45 -3.99
CA ALA A 140 3.69 28.72 -3.75
C ALA A 140 3.86 29.02 -2.25
N ALA A 141 2.87 28.69 -1.42
CA ALA A 141 2.97 28.83 0.03
C ALA A 141 4.02 27.87 0.60
N TYR A 142 4.05 26.63 0.12
CA TYR A 142 5.09 25.68 0.51
C TYR A 142 6.49 26.18 0.12
N VAL A 143 6.69 26.63 -1.12
CA VAL A 143 8.00 27.17 -1.56
C VAL A 143 8.39 28.42 -0.78
N ALA A 144 7.44 29.24 -0.34
CA ALA A 144 7.73 30.39 0.50
C ALA A 144 8.25 29.97 1.89
N ALA A 145 7.64 28.94 2.49
CA ALA A 145 8.02 28.42 3.81
C ALA A 145 9.28 27.53 3.76
N TYR A 146 9.33 26.56 2.85
CA TYR A 146 10.43 25.61 2.76
C TYR A 146 11.64 26.18 2.00
N GLY A 147 11.39 26.96 0.95
CA GLY A 147 12.41 27.35 -0.02
C GLY A 147 12.54 26.36 -1.20
N ALA A 148 13.54 26.59 -2.05
CA ALA A 148 13.71 25.84 -3.30
C ALA A 148 14.50 24.53 -3.14
N ASN A 149 15.20 24.35 -2.02
CA ASN A 149 16.07 23.23 -1.74
C ASN A 149 16.30 23.09 -0.21
N PRO A 150 16.85 21.96 0.27
CA PRO A 150 17.12 21.74 1.70
C PRO A 150 18.09 22.73 2.34
N GLU A 151 18.96 23.36 1.55
CA GLU A 151 19.93 24.34 2.02
C GLU A 151 19.35 25.75 2.20
N ALA A 152 18.07 25.94 1.86
CA ALA A 152 17.36 27.21 2.02
C ALA A 152 17.47 27.77 3.44
N ALA A 153 17.30 29.07 3.58
CA ALA A 153 17.26 29.72 4.89
C ALA A 153 15.84 29.74 5.46
N GLN A 154 14.83 29.63 4.57
CA GLN A 154 13.42 29.72 4.89
C GLN A 154 13.00 28.58 5.84
N ASN A 155 13.31 27.32 5.47
CA ASN A 155 13.06 26.11 6.27
C ASN A 155 13.86 26.00 7.58
N LYS A 156 14.49 27.08 8.06
CA LYS A 156 15.28 27.11 9.30
C LYS A 156 14.89 28.25 10.23
N THR A 157 13.84 29.00 9.88
CA THR A 157 13.52 30.23 10.60
C THR A 157 12.02 30.42 10.72
N ARG A 158 11.59 31.05 11.83
CA ARG A 158 10.21 31.50 11.98
C ARG A 158 9.99 32.77 11.16
N ASP A 159 9.64 32.59 9.90
CA ASP A 159 9.43 33.65 8.90
C ASP A 159 8.05 34.33 9.00
N GLY A 160 7.23 33.92 9.97
CA GLY A 160 5.86 34.39 10.16
C GLY A 160 4.79 33.54 9.46
N LEU A 161 5.18 32.51 8.71
CA LEU A 161 4.27 31.48 8.19
C LEU A 161 4.03 30.35 9.20
N PHE A 162 4.97 30.17 10.14
CA PHE A 162 4.90 29.24 11.26
C PHE A 162 5.08 29.97 12.61
N PRO A 163 4.32 29.63 13.66
CA PRO A 163 3.25 28.62 13.72
C PRO A 163 1.94 29.05 13.04
N THR A 164 1.02 28.10 12.85
CA THR A 164 -0.32 28.34 12.29
C THR A 164 -1.42 28.10 13.34
N ALA A 165 -2.68 28.39 12.98
CA ALA A 165 -3.82 28.10 13.86
C ALA A 165 -4.08 26.59 14.07
N LYS A 166 -3.42 25.71 13.30
CA LYS A 166 -3.64 24.25 13.33
C LYS A 166 -2.39 23.51 13.82
N VAL A 167 -1.24 23.85 13.25
CA VAL A 167 0.08 23.42 13.73
C VAL A 167 0.64 24.55 14.57
N ILE A 168 0.42 24.47 15.88
CA ILE A 168 0.49 25.63 16.78
C ILE A 168 1.87 25.87 17.38
N ASN A 169 2.76 24.88 17.34
CA ASN A 169 4.14 24.97 17.77
C ASN A 169 4.95 23.82 17.14
N GLY A 170 6.26 23.81 17.35
CA GLY A 170 7.13 22.78 16.86
C GLY A 170 8.58 23.23 16.71
N PHE A 171 9.44 22.26 16.43
CA PHE A 171 10.89 22.42 16.35
C PHE A 171 11.52 21.28 15.53
N ASP A 172 12.61 21.58 14.82
CA ASP A 172 13.46 20.62 14.10
C ASP A 172 14.71 20.31 14.93
N PHE A 173 14.87 19.04 15.33
CA PHE A 173 16.01 18.54 16.10
C PHE A 173 17.03 17.76 15.26
N VAL A 174 16.85 17.71 13.94
CA VAL A 174 17.63 16.83 13.06
C VAL A 174 18.18 17.55 11.84
N GLY A 175 17.42 18.46 11.24
CA GLY A 175 17.72 19.09 9.97
C GLY A 175 17.70 18.12 8.78
N GLU A 176 18.09 18.61 7.61
CA GLU A 176 17.85 17.88 6.35
C GLU A 176 18.94 16.88 5.95
N SER A 177 20.12 16.93 6.57
CA SER A 177 21.31 16.22 6.05
C SER A 177 21.74 15.00 6.87
N TRP A 178 21.21 14.81 8.08
CA TRP A 178 21.52 13.65 8.91
C TRP A 178 21.10 12.35 8.21
N PRO A 179 21.83 11.22 8.33
CA PRO A 179 23.06 11.01 9.10
C PRO A 179 24.33 11.33 8.33
N VAL A 180 24.24 11.83 7.09
CA VAL A 180 25.42 12.17 6.29
C VAL A 180 26.09 13.44 6.83
N GLY A 181 25.29 14.41 7.24
CA GLY A 181 25.70 15.57 8.02
C GLY A 181 25.41 15.42 9.51
N ASP A 182 25.88 16.41 10.27
CA ASP A 182 25.58 16.54 11.69
C ASP A 182 24.10 16.91 11.91
N LEU A 183 23.61 16.69 13.13
CA LEU A 183 22.31 17.23 13.54
C LEU A 183 22.36 18.76 13.48
N ALA A 184 21.32 19.35 12.91
CA ALA A 184 21.21 20.79 12.73
C ALA A 184 19.85 21.27 13.26
N ASP A 185 19.79 21.52 14.56
CA ASP A 185 18.60 22.01 15.26
C ASP A 185 18.16 23.39 14.73
N ASP A 186 16.87 23.57 14.47
CA ASP A 186 16.28 24.84 14.03
C ASP A 186 14.79 24.96 14.41
N PRO A 187 14.22 26.18 14.45
CA PRO A 187 12.86 26.41 14.95
C PRO A 187 11.74 26.15 13.93
N ASP A 188 12.02 25.66 12.72
CA ASP A 188 11.04 25.42 11.67
C ASP A 188 10.93 23.91 11.31
N PRO A 189 9.87 23.22 11.76
CA PRO A 189 9.69 21.79 11.54
C PRO A 189 9.00 21.46 10.20
N ILE A 190 9.11 22.32 9.18
CA ILE A 190 8.51 22.05 7.87
C ILE A 190 9.04 20.74 7.27
N ASP A 191 8.12 19.97 6.70
CA ASP A 191 8.38 18.62 6.19
C ASP A 191 8.75 18.63 4.71
N LEU A 192 9.90 18.05 4.38
CA LEU A 192 10.30 17.73 3.01
C LEU A 192 10.03 16.28 2.63
N GLU A 193 10.11 15.36 3.60
CA GLU A 193 10.04 13.92 3.36
C GLU A 193 8.60 13.50 3.08
N GLY A 194 7.66 13.96 3.91
CA GLY A 194 6.22 13.80 3.76
C GLY A 194 5.55 12.85 4.75
N HIS A 195 6.28 11.96 5.43
CA HIS A 195 5.73 10.95 6.34
C HIS A 195 5.01 11.61 7.53
N GLY A 196 5.63 12.60 8.16
CA GLY A 196 5.01 13.35 9.26
C GLY A 196 3.77 14.14 8.82
N THR A 197 3.78 14.68 7.59
CA THR A 197 2.60 15.33 6.98
C THR A 197 1.43 14.35 6.79
N HIS A 198 1.70 13.13 6.31
CA HIS A 198 0.70 12.07 6.19
C HIS A 198 0.11 11.69 7.55
N VAL A 199 0.98 11.49 8.55
CA VAL A 199 0.60 11.14 9.93
C VAL A 199 -0.28 12.23 10.55
N ALA A 200 0.15 13.49 10.45
CA ALA A 200 -0.57 14.66 10.94
C ALA A 200 -1.99 14.79 10.35
N ASP A 201 -2.13 14.53 9.04
CA ASP A 201 -3.42 14.61 8.35
C ASP A 201 -4.38 13.49 8.79
N ILE A 202 -3.88 12.27 8.97
CA ILE A 202 -4.70 11.15 9.49
C ILE A 202 -5.21 11.44 10.91
N ILE A 203 -4.37 12.05 11.77
CA ILE A 203 -4.77 12.43 13.13
C ILE A 203 -5.81 13.54 13.08
N ALA A 204 -5.50 14.67 12.44
CA ALA A 204 -6.22 15.92 12.66
C ALA A 204 -6.52 16.73 11.39
N GLY A 205 -6.44 16.16 10.19
CA GLY A 205 -6.81 16.81 8.94
C GLY A 205 -8.23 17.42 8.97
N LYS A 206 -8.36 18.68 8.53
CA LYS A 206 -9.63 19.44 8.61
C LYS A 206 -10.66 19.09 7.55
N SER A 207 -10.30 18.39 6.47
CA SER A 207 -11.19 18.14 5.33
C SER A 207 -11.70 19.40 4.64
N LEU A 208 -10.79 20.26 4.15
CA LEU A 208 -11.20 21.49 3.45
C LEU A 208 -11.74 21.26 2.03
N ASP A 209 -11.73 20.01 1.54
CA ASP A 209 -12.36 19.57 0.30
C ASP A 209 -13.64 18.73 0.54
N GLY A 210 -13.93 18.38 1.80
CA GLY A 210 -15.06 17.54 2.19
C GLY A 210 -14.90 16.04 1.88
N THR A 211 -13.73 15.59 1.41
CA THR A 211 -13.51 14.19 0.97
C THR A 211 -12.61 13.38 1.89
N HIS A 212 -11.66 14.00 2.59
CA HIS A 212 -10.80 13.34 3.58
C HIS A 212 -10.73 14.13 4.89
N LYS A 213 -11.04 13.50 6.02
CA LYS A 213 -11.04 14.14 7.34
C LYS A 213 -10.21 13.30 8.30
N GLY A 214 -9.38 13.93 9.11
CA GLY A 214 -8.67 13.25 10.19
C GLY A 214 -9.65 12.71 11.25
N VAL A 215 -9.16 11.81 12.09
CA VAL A 215 -9.98 11.20 13.15
C VAL A 215 -10.37 12.24 14.21
N ALA A 216 -9.47 13.14 14.59
CA ALA A 216 -9.66 14.26 15.53
C ALA A 216 -9.40 15.62 14.86
N PRO A 217 -10.30 16.07 13.95
CA PRO A 217 -10.11 17.21 13.06
C PRO A 217 -9.90 18.58 13.76
N ASP A 218 -10.28 18.73 15.02
CA ASP A 218 -10.15 19.98 15.78
C ASP A 218 -9.00 19.97 16.80
N ALA A 219 -8.32 18.82 16.97
CA ALA A 219 -7.09 18.75 17.75
C ALA A 219 -6.01 19.69 17.17
N LYS A 220 -5.16 20.24 18.04
CA LYS A 220 -4.01 21.06 17.65
C LYS A 220 -2.77 20.18 17.56
N LEU A 221 -1.93 20.47 16.57
CA LEU A 221 -0.72 19.69 16.31
C LEU A 221 0.50 20.47 16.76
N ILE A 222 1.46 19.76 17.35
CA ILE A 222 2.84 20.21 17.57
C ILE A 222 3.75 19.38 16.69
N ALA A 223 4.47 20.03 15.78
CA ALA A 223 5.37 19.36 14.83
C ALA A 223 6.75 19.17 15.47
N VAL A 224 7.14 17.92 15.74
CA VAL A 224 8.43 17.62 16.37
C VAL A 224 9.26 16.83 15.37
N LYS A 225 10.14 17.51 14.65
CA LYS A 225 10.90 16.90 13.55
C LYS A 225 12.18 16.26 14.08
N VAL A 226 12.24 14.94 13.95
CA VAL A 226 13.28 14.06 14.53
C VAL A 226 13.86 13.06 13.51
N CYS A 227 13.27 13.02 12.32
CA CYS A 227 13.72 12.26 11.16
C CYS A 227 14.04 13.24 10.02
N SER A 228 15.15 13.02 9.32
CA SER A 228 15.55 13.85 8.18
C SER A 228 14.94 13.33 6.87
N ALA A 229 14.92 14.16 5.83
CA ALA A 229 14.40 13.76 4.52
C ALA A 229 15.31 12.80 3.72
N VAL A 230 16.55 12.60 4.16
CA VAL A 230 17.54 11.77 3.44
C VAL A 230 17.77 10.41 4.08
N ALA A 231 17.08 10.11 5.19
CA ALA A 231 17.28 8.91 5.97
C ALA A 231 15.97 8.15 6.18
N THR A 232 16.04 6.81 6.17
CA THR A 232 14.88 5.95 6.51
C THR A 232 14.81 5.62 8.01
N ASN A 233 15.72 6.17 8.80
CA ASN A 233 15.79 6.06 10.24
C ASN A 233 15.78 7.46 10.86
N CYS A 234 15.51 7.53 12.17
CA CYS A 234 15.46 8.77 12.92
C CYS A 234 16.57 8.80 13.96
N SER A 235 17.02 10.00 14.34
CA SER A 235 18.07 10.15 15.34
C SER A 235 17.53 9.86 16.73
N GLY A 236 18.12 8.92 17.47
CA GLY A 236 17.74 8.62 18.85
C GLY A 236 17.89 9.83 19.78
N LEU A 237 18.91 10.67 19.57
CA LEU A 237 19.10 11.91 20.32
C LEU A 237 18.00 12.93 19.99
N ALA A 238 17.64 13.09 18.71
CA ALA A 238 16.56 13.98 18.30
C ALA A 238 15.21 13.53 18.86
N LEU A 239 14.96 12.21 18.88
CA LEU A 239 13.77 11.62 19.50
C LEU A 239 13.68 11.93 20.99
N LEU A 240 14.76 11.73 21.75
CA LEU A 240 14.80 12.05 23.18
C LEU A 240 14.56 13.55 23.44
N ARG A 241 15.23 14.43 22.68
CA ARG A 241 14.98 15.89 22.75
C ARG A 241 13.56 16.26 22.37
N GLY A 242 12.98 15.55 21.40
CA GLY A 242 11.59 15.73 20.99
C GLY A 242 10.59 15.36 22.08
N VAL A 243 10.88 14.31 22.87
CA VAL A 243 10.08 13.96 24.05
C VAL A 243 10.18 15.05 25.11
N ASP A 244 11.38 15.53 25.43
CA ASP A 244 11.57 16.64 26.38
C ASP A 244 10.81 17.90 25.93
N PHE A 245 10.93 18.27 24.66
CA PHE A 245 10.19 19.39 24.09
C PHE A 245 8.67 19.20 24.12
N ALA A 246 8.17 17.98 23.91
CA ALA A 246 6.74 17.71 24.00
C ALA A 246 6.19 17.78 25.45
N LEU A 247 7.06 17.64 26.45
CA LEU A 247 6.71 17.80 27.87
C LEU A 247 6.82 19.25 28.36
N ASP A 248 7.62 20.08 27.70
CA ASP A 248 7.73 21.52 27.96
C ASP A 248 7.87 22.28 26.63
N PRO A 249 6.76 22.45 25.87
CA PRO A 249 6.81 23.06 24.53
C PRO A 249 7.19 24.55 24.53
N ASN A 250 7.09 25.22 25.69
CA ASN A 250 7.39 26.65 25.83
C ASN A 250 8.81 26.90 26.38
N GLY A 251 9.44 25.89 27.00
CA GLY A 251 10.82 25.90 27.49
C GLY A 251 11.05 26.69 28.79
N ASP A 252 10.01 26.88 29.61
CA ASP A 252 10.09 27.62 30.88
C ASP A 252 10.44 26.73 32.09
N GLY A 253 10.57 25.42 31.88
CA GLY A 253 10.85 24.42 32.91
C GLY A 253 9.61 23.95 33.67
N ASN A 254 8.41 24.36 33.28
CA ASN A 254 7.13 23.97 33.86
C ASN A 254 6.33 23.08 32.89
N ILE A 255 6.31 21.78 33.17
CA ILE A 255 5.64 20.75 32.36
C ILE A 255 4.10 20.76 32.42
N ALA A 256 3.48 21.84 32.91
CA ALA A 256 2.02 21.94 33.03
C ALA A 256 1.32 22.13 31.66
N ASP A 257 2.07 22.54 30.64
CA ASP A 257 1.63 22.65 29.25
C ASP A 257 2.14 21.52 28.37
N ALA A 258 2.60 20.41 28.98
CA ALA A 258 2.89 19.17 28.28
C ALA A 258 1.74 18.77 27.36
N VAL A 259 2.06 18.19 26.20
CA VAL A 259 1.03 17.74 25.26
C VAL A 259 0.17 16.62 25.86
N ASP A 260 -1.07 16.53 25.38
CA ASP A 260 -1.99 15.49 25.82
C ASP A 260 -1.65 14.12 25.21
N VAL A 261 -1.22 14.11 23.94
CA VAL A 261 -0.91 12.87 23.20
C VAL A 261 0.40 13.00 22.42
N MET A 262 1.24 11.97 22.45
CA MET A 262 2.40 11.83 21.57
C MET A 262 2.19 10.68 20.58
N ASN A 263 2.34 10.97 19.29
CA ASN A 263 2.35 9.98 18.22
C ASN A 263 3.77 9.71 17.75
N LEU A 264 4.16 8.43 17.74
CA LEU A 264 5.44 7.97 17.21
C LEU A 264 5.19 6.91 16.13
N SER A 265 5.22 7.34 14.87
CA SER A 265 5.13 6.44 13.71
C SER A 265 6.52 5.96 13.26
N VAL A 266 7.42 5.79 14.23
CA VAL A 266 8.84 5.45 14.08
C VAL A 266 9.20 4.33 15.05
N GLY A 267 10.24 3.57 14.75
CA GLY A 267 10.71 2.54 15.65
C GLY A 267 11.81 1.65 15.08
N SER A 268 12.25 0.71 15.89
CA SER A 268 13.26 -0.30 15.57
C SER A 268 12.78 -1.69 15.98
N ASP A 269 13.02 -2.70 15.14
CA ASP A 269 12.62 -4.08 15.41
C ASP A 269 13.26 -4.64 16.69
N PHE A 270 12.61 -5.65 17.29
CA PHE A 270 13.07 -6.34 18.51
C PHE A 270 13.24 -5.39 19.70
N GLY A 271 12.18 -4.66 20.04
CA GLY A 271 12.24 -3.62 21.06
C GLY A 271 12.70 -4.15 22.43
N THR A 272 13.64 -3.43 23.03
CA THR A 272 14.28 -3.81 24.30
C THR A 272 13.91 -2.86 25.44
N ARG A 273 14.10 -3.32 26.69
CA ARG A 273 13.85 -2.48 27.88
C ARG A 273 14.99 -1.49 28.14
N GLU A 274 16.14 -1.72 27.54
CA GLU A 274 17.34 -0.88 27.61
C GLU A 274 17.30 0.29 26.61
N ASP A 275 16.20 0.47 25.88
CA ASP A 275 15.99 1.63 25.02
C ASP A 275 15.53 2.85 25.84
N ASP A 276 16.39 3.87 25.92
CA ASP A 276 16.15 5.10 26.68
C ASP A 276 14.92 5.88 26.18
N LEU A 277 14.61 5.80 24.87
CA LEU A 277 13.39 6.42 24.33
C LEU A 277 12.14 5.76 24.91
N THR A 278 12.11 4.43 24.95
CA THR A 278 11.01 3.66 25.57
C THR A 278 10.83 4.06 27.04
N GLU A 279 11.91 4.20 27.81
CA GLU A 279 11.82 4.62 29.21
C GLU A 279 11.32 6.05 29.36
N ALA A 280 11.83 7.00 28.56
CA ALA A 280 11.39 8.39 28.58
C ALA A 280 9.88 8.52 28.29
N LEU A 281 9.39 7.83 27.25
CA LEU A 281 7.97 7.80 26.91
C LEU A 281 7.14 7.13 28.01
N ARG A 282 7.64 6.06 28.63
CA ARG A 282 6.97 5.43 29.79
C ARG A 282 6.87 6.38 30.97
N ILE A 283 7.86 7.24 31.20
CA ILE A 283 7.80 8.30 32.21
C ILE A 283 6.76 9.36 31.81
N ALA A 284 6.72 9.79 30.54
CA ALA A 284 5.70 10.71 30.04
C ALA A 284 4.27 10.19 30.28
N THR A 285 4.04 8.88 30.10
CA THR A 285 2.71 8.30 30.42
C THR A 285 2.32 8.40 31.89
N LYS A 286 3.29 8.44 32.83
CA LYS A 286 2.99 8.65 34.26
C LYS A 286 2.59 10.09 34.58
N LEU A 287 2.98 11.05 33.72
CA LEU A 287 2.53 12.44 33.81
C LEU A 287 1.08 12.60 33.33
N GLY A 288 0.55 11.61 32.60
CA GLY A 288 -0.80 11.66 32.00
C GLY A 288 -0.78 11.83 30.48
N VAL A 289 0.39 11.88 29.84
CA VAL A 289 0.50 11.95 28.38
C VAL A 289 0.18 10.59 27.77
N VAL A 290 -0.79 10.53 26.85
CA VAL A 290 -1.06 9.29 26.11
C VAL A 290 0.00 9.11 25.03
N VAL A 291 0.73 7.99 25.04
CA VAL A 291 1.72 7.68 24.02
C VAL A 291 1.22 6.57 23.12
N VAL A 292 1.18 6.84 21.81
CA VAL A 292 0.79 5.89 20.76
C VAL A 292 1.97 5.68 19.82
N ALA A 293 2.36 4.42 19.62
CA ALA A 293 3.49 4.05 18.78
C ALA A 293 3.14 2.93 17.79
N ALA A 294 3.70 3.02 16.59
CA ALA A 294 3.57 1.99 15.56
C ALA A 294 4.30 0.70 15.98
N ALA A 295 3.65 -0.47 15.83
CA ALA A 295 4.25 -1.75 16.23
C ALA A 295 5.46 -2.18 15.37
N GLY A 296 5.57 -1.62 14.15
CA GLY A 296 6.60 -1.92 13.17
C GLY A 296 6.08 -2.70 11.95
N ASN A 297 6.91 -2.71 10.90
CA ASN A 297 6.61 -3.34 9.62
C ASN A 297 7.53 -4.56 9.34
N GLY A 298 8.03 -5.23 10.38
CA GLY A 298 8.94 -6.38 10.29
C GLY A 298 8.27 -7.71 9.92
N GLY A 299 6.94 -7.73 9.85
CA GLY A 299 6.15 -8.86 9.39
C GLY A 299 5.80 -9.89 10.46
N ASN A 300 5.36 -11.06 9.99
CA ASN A 300 4.90 -12.16 10.84
C ASN A 300 6.08 -12.97 11.44
N ILE A 301 6.95 -12.30 12.19
CA ILE A 301 8.11 -12.88 12.88
C ILE A 301 7.86 -12.78 14.39
N PRO A 302 7.92 -13.89 15.15
CA PRO A 302 7.78 -13.81 16.61
C PRO A 302 8.81 -12.85 17.22
N TYR A 303 8.38 -12.06 18.20
CA TYR A 303 9.20 -11.10 18.94
C TYR A 303 9.72 -9.88 18.17
N ILE A 304 9.27 -9.67 16.93
CA ILE A 304 9.79 -8.57 16.09
C ILE A 304 9.19 -7.20 16.45
N ALA A 305 8.07 -7.15 17.19
CA ALA A 305 7.49 -5.90 17.66
C ALA A 305 8.57 -4.97 18.25
N GLY A 306 8.55 -3.72 17.80
CA GLY A 306 9.68 -2.82 17.94
C GLY A 306 9.62 -1.85 19.12
N SER A 307 10.76 -1.24 19.43
CA SER A 307 10.83 -0.06 20.29
C SER A 307 10.40 1.19 19.50
N PRO A 308 9.72 2.16 20.12
CA PRO A 308 9.34 2.19 21.53
C PRO A 308 8.01 1.47 21.84
N ALA A 309 7.33 0.93 20.83
CA ALA A 309 5.98 0.38 20.98
C ALA A 309 5.88 -0.83 21.93
N THR A 310 6.97 -1.54 22.21
CA THR A 310 6.97 -2.65 23.19
C THR A 310 6.88 -2.19 24.65
N GLY A 311 7.02 -0.88 24.93
CA GLY A 311 6.89 -0.32 26.27
C GLY A 311 5.53 -0.67 26.93
N PRO A 312 5.51 -1.12 28.21
CA PRO A 312 4.28 -1.59 28.84
C PRO A 312 3.12 -0.59 28.89
N SER A 313 3.38 0.72 29.06
CA SER A 313 2.35 1.76 29.10
C SER A 313 2.15 2.50 27.78
N ILE A 314 2.85 2.10 26.71
CA ILE A 314 2.74 2.70 25.38
C ILE A 314 1.70 1.91 24.57
N ILE A 315 0.79 2.60 23.90
CA ILE A 315 -0.22 1.98 23.02
C ILE A 315 0.48 1.60 21.71
N SER A 316 0.71 0.31 21.53
CA SER A 316 1.32 -0.31 20.35
C SER A 316 0.27 -0.67 19.32
N VAL A 317 0.40 -0.12 18.12
CA VAL A 317 -0.62 -0.22 17.08
C VAL A 317 -0.16 -1.08 15.91
N ALA A 318 -0.89 -2.15 15.67
CA ALA A 318 -0.75 -3.05 14.54
C ALA A 318 -1.51 -2.52 13.31
N GLU A 319 -1.10 -2.95 12.11
CA GLU A 319 -1.79 -2.61 10.88
C GLU A 319 -2.79 -3.72 10.48
N THR A 320 -4.05 -3.31 10.37
CA THR A 320 -5.12 -4.11 9.79
C THR A 320 -5.43 -3.64 8.37
N GLN A 321 -6.04 -4.53 7.61
CA GLN A 321 -6.51 -4.25 6.26
C GLN A 321 -7.65 -3.22 6.27
N VAL A 322 -7.66 -2.35 5.26
CA VAL A 322 -8.76 -1.41 5.03
C VAL A 322 -10.06 -2.13 4.61
N PRO A 323 -11.24 -1.50 4.77
CA PRO A 323 -12.53 -2.12 4.46
C PRO A 323 -12.68 -2.54 2.99
N THR A 324 -11.99 -1.84 2.10
CA THR A 324 -12.00 -2.09 0.66
C THR A 324 -10.97 -3.14 0.22
N ALA A 325 -10.12 -3.63 1.13
CA ALA A 325 -9.12 -4.64 0.81
C ALA A 325 -9.82 -5.96 0.48
N THR A 326 -9.45 -6.55 -0.65
CA THR A 326 -9.96 -7.86 -1.09
C THR A 326 -8.84 -8.72 -1.64
N THR A 327 -9.02 -10.04 -1.58
CA THR A 327 -8.19 -11.01 -2.29
C THR A 327 -9.05 -11.91 -3.16
N TYR A 328 -8.43 -12.60 -4.11
CA TYR A 328 -9.10 -13.61 -4.91
C TYR A 328 -9.19 -14.92 -4.14
N SER A 329 -10.39 -15.39 -3.86
CA SER A 329 -10.57 -16.71 -3.25
C SER A 329 -10.51 -17.83 -4.29
N LEU A 330 -10.17 -19.03 -3.84
CA LEU A 330 -10.35 -20.26 -4.60
C LEU A 330 -11.69 -20.87 -4.22
N LEU A 331 -12.62 -20.98 -5.17
CA LEU A 331 -13.86 -21.73 -5.00
C LEU A 331 -13.68 -23.15 -5.56
N VAL A 332 -13.87 -24.16 -4.72
CA VAL A 332 -13.97 -25.56 -5.14
C VAL A 332 -15.44 -25.96 -5.15
N THR A 333 -15.96 -26.41 -6.30
CA THR A 333 -17.38 -26.79 -6.46
C THR A 333 -17.60 -28.30 -6.42
N ALA A 334 -16.56 -29.10 -6.66
CA ALA A 334 -16.59 -30.54 -6.56
C ALA A 334 -15.21 -31.10 -6.17
N PRO A 335 -15.12 -32.29 -5.53
CA PRO A 335 -16.24 -33.07 -5.00
C PRO A 335 -16.84 -32.42 -3.74
N ALA A 336 -18.09 -32.77 -3.40
CA ALA A 336 -18.82 -32.18 -2.27
C ALA A 336 -18.05 -32.24 -0.93
N SER A 337 -17.23 -33.28 -0.72
CA SER A 337 -16.41 -33.45 0.47
C SER A 337 -15.36 -32.36 0.72
N ILE A 338 -14.99 -31.60 -0.31
CA ILE A 338 -14.02 -30.49 -0.21
C ILE A 338 -14.55 -29.21 -0.87
N ALA A 339 -15.85 -29.19 -1.19
CA ALA A 339 -16.48 -28.03 -1.78
C ALA A 339 -16.49 -26.88 -0.76
N GLY A 340 -16.15 -25.69 -1.21
CA GLY A 340 -16.01 -24.53 -0.33
C GLY A 340 -15.15 -23.43 -0.92
N THR A 341 -15.13 -22.30 -0.22
CA THR A 341 -14.33 -21.13 -0.56
C THR A 341 -13.10 -21.09 0.33
N TYR A 342 -11.92 -21.12 -0.29
CA TYR A 342 -10.62 -21.05 0.36
C TYR A 342 -10.03 -19.65 0.16
N THR A 343 -9.77 -18.96 1.27
CA THR A 343 -9.53 -17.50 1.26
C THR A 343 -8.08 -17.12 1.57
N ASN A 344 -7.30 -18.02 2.14
CA ASN A 344 -5.86 -17.84 2.34
C ASN A 344 -5.12 -18.13 1.01
N THR A 345 -5.05 -17.11 0.18
CA THR A 345 -4.56 -17.15 -1.19
C THR A 345 -3.72 -15.92 -1.50
N ALA A 346 -2.82 -16.03 -2.48
CA ALA A 346 -2.03 -14.91 -2.94
C ALA A 346 -1.99 -14.85 -4.48
N THR A 347 -1.96 -13.63 -5.02
CA THR A 347 -1.87 -13.38 -6.46
C THR A 347 -0.43 -13.24 -6.92
N LEU A 348 -0.17 -13.56 -8.19
CA LEU A 348 1.11 -13.35 -8.86
C LEU A 348 0.97 -12.18 -9.84
N GLU A 349 1.75 -11.12 -9.65
CA GLU A 349 1.65 -9.91 -10.48
C GLU A 349 1.92 -10.20 -11.96
N PHE A 350 2.90 -11.07 -12.24
CA PHE A 350 3.26 -11.47 -13.61
C PHE A 350 2.24 -12.41 -14.27
N ALA A 351 1.34 -13.01 -13.50
CA ALA A 351 0.31 -13.94 -13.95
C ALA A 351 -1.07 -13.57 -13.36
N PRO A 352 -1.59 -12.38 -13.71
CA PRO A 352 -2.78 -11.83 -13.08
C PRO A 352 -4.03 -12.67 -13.36
N ILE A 353 -5.01 -12.64 -12.45
CA ILE A 353 -6.24 -13.43 -12.57
C ILE A 353 -7.04 -13.07 -13.83
N GLY A 354 -7.09 -11.79 -14.25
CA GLY A 354 -7.83 -11.38 -15.44
C GLY A 354 -9.31 -11.78 -15.35
N SER A 355 -9.84 -12.50 -16.35
CA SER A 355 -11.20 -13.08 -16.29
C SER A 355 -11.32 -14.30 -15.38
N GLY A 356 -10.19 -14.86 -14.94
CA GLY A 356 -10.14 -16.10 -14.18
C GLY A 356 -10.48 -17.34 -15.01
N PHE A 357 -10.76 -18.44 -14.30
CA PHE A 357 -11.26 -19.70 -14.83
C PHE A 357 -12.45 -20.18 -13.99
N SER A 358 -13.37 -20.93 -14.58
CA SER A 358 -14.61 -21.38 -13.93
C SER A 358 -14.83 -22.86 -14.15
N ASN A 359 -15.13 -23.58 -13.06
CA ASN A 359 -15.33 -25.03 -13.02
C ASN A 359 -14.26 -25.81 -13.80
N GLY A 360 -13.01 -25.37 -13.72
CA GLY A 360 -11.89 -26.00 -14.38
C GLY A 360 -11.50 -27.29 -13.64
N PRO A 361 -11.44 -28.45 -14.32
CA PRO A 361 -10.94 -29.69 -13.73
C PRO A 361 -9.48 -29.50 -13.30
N VAL A 362 -9.17 -29.80 -12.03
CA VAL A 362 -7.82 -29.68 -11.49
C VAL A 362 -7.05 -30.99 -11.75
N VAL A 363 -5.79 -30.86 -12.19
CA VAL A 363 -4.85 -31.99 -12.28
C VAL A 363 -3.55 -31.66 -11.59
N PHE A 364 -3.02 -32.61 -10.83
CA PHE A 364 -1.70 -32.48 -10.22
C PHE A 364 -0.62 -32.88 -11.23
N VAL A 365 0.29 -31.94 -11.52
CA VAL A 365 1.33 -32.14 -12.54
C VAL A 365 2.72 -32.39 -11.94
N GLY A 366 2.85 -32.35 -10.61
CA GLY A 366 4.13 -32.44 -9.90
C GLY A 366 4.75 -31.06 -9.64
N ARG A 367 6.09 -30.97 -9.69
CA ARG A 367 6.81 -29.71 -9.47
C ARG A 367 6.76 -28.78 -10.68
N GLY A 368 6.56 -29.31 -11.88
CA GLY A 368 6.35 -28.53 -13.11
C GLY A 368 7.47 -27.58 -13.50
N CYS A 369 8.71 -27.83 -13.08
CA CYS A 369 9.89 -27.10 -13.54
C CYS A 369 10.14 -27.34 -15.03
N PRO A 370 10.89 -26.49 -15.76
CA PRO A 370 11.20 -26.72 -17.18
C PRO A 370 11.75 -28.13 -17.45
N ALA A 371 11.37 -28.72 -18.61
CA ALA A 371 11.75 -30.08 -18.98
C ALA A 371 13.25 -30.25 -19.26
N ASP A 372 13.92 -29.16 -19.64
CA ASP A 372 15.35 -29.07 -19.92
C ASP A 372 16.05 -28.26 -18.82
N PRO A 373 16.36 -28.87 -17.66
CA PRO A 373 17.03 -28.16 -16.59
C PRO A 373 18.53 -27.94 -16.93
N PRO A 374 19.22 -27.00 -16.25
CA PRO A 374 20.67 -26.88 -16.34
C PRO A 374 21.37 -28.22 -16.04
N ALA A 375 22.58 -28.42 -16.58
CA ALA A 375 23.36 -29.63 -16.35
C ALA A 375 23.54 -29.91 -14.84
N GLY A 376 23.20 -31.12 -14.40
CA GLY A 376 23.30 -31.55 -13.00
C GLY A 376 21.98 -31.61 -12.22
N PHE A 377 20.85 -31.23 -12.83
CA PHE A 377 19.53 -31.31 -12.20
C PHE A 377 18.67 -32.42 -12.85
N PRO A 378 17.88 -33.17 -12.06
CA PRO A 378 17.02 -34.23 -12.61
C PRO A 378 15.90 -33.64 -13.46
N ALA A 379 15.60 -34.30 -14.59
CA ALA A 379 14.44 -33.98 -15.41
C ALA A 379 13.14 -34.01 -14.58
N ASP A 380 12.21 -33.12 -14.88
CA ASP A 380 10.96 -32.97 -14.14
C ASP A 380 9.75 -33.23 -15.07
N PRO A 381 9.47 -34.48 -15.46
CA PRO A 381 8.33 -34.79 -16.30
C PRO A 381 7.01 -34.45 -15.59
N TYR A 382 5.99 -34.04 -16.34
CA TYR A 382 4.66 -33.87 -15.77
C TYR A 382 4.08 -35.23 -15.40
N LEU A 383 3.50 -35.30 -14.20
CA LEU A 383 2.74 -36.49 -13.76
C LEU A 383 1.44 -36.65 -14.55
N THR A 384 0.84 -35.54 -14.96
CA THR A 384 -0.41 -35.49 -15.72
C THR A 384 -0.38 -34.33 -16.73
N ASN A 385 -0.98 -34.51 -17.91
CA ASN A 385 -1.10 -33.44 -18.90
C ASN A 385 -2.14 -32.36 -18.47
N PRO A 386 -1.76 -31.07 -18.38
CA PRO A 386 -2.67 -30.00 -17.98
C PRO A 386 -3.51 -29.39 -19.11
N ALA A 387 -3.38 -29.83 -20.36
CA ALA A 387 -4.12 -29.27 -21.49
C ALA A 387 -5.64 -29.20 -21.23
N GLY A 388 -6.22 -28.00 -21.32
CA GLY A 388 -7.65 -27.73 -21.09
C GLY A 388 -8.08 -27.75 -19.61
N LYS A 389 -7.13 -27.88 -18.67
CA LYS A 389 -7.36 -28.09 -17.24
C LYS A 389 -6.63 -27.06 -16.38
N VAL A 390 -6.92 -27.05 -15.08
CA VAL A 390 -6.21 -26.23 -14.08
C VAL A 390 -5.04 -27.06 -13.55
N ALA A 391 -3.81 -26.57 -13.75
CA ALA A 391 -2.62 -27.26 -13.26
C ALA A 391 -2.38 -26.93 -11.79
N LEU A 392 -2.45 -27.94 -10.90
CA LEU A 392 -1.94 -27.84 -9.54
C LEU A 392 -0.46 -28.22 -9.53
N ILE A 393 0.38 -27.29 -9.08
CA ILE A 393 1.85 -27.40 -9.12
C ILE A 393 2.42 -27.15 -7.73
N ASP A 394 3.31 -28.03 -7.27
CA ASP A 394 4.01 -27.83 -6.00
C ASP A 394 5.10 -26.73 -6.10
N ARG A 395 5.15 -25.85 -5.10
CA ARG A 395 6.21 -24.84 -4.91
C ARG A 395 7.58 -25.51 -4.75
N GLY A 396 8.62 -24.88 -5.32
CA GLY A 396 10.03 -25.19 -5.04
C GLY A 396 10.85 -25.58 -6.26
N ALA A 397 12.16 -25.77 -6.07
CA ALA A 397 13.17 -26.17 -7.06
C ALA A 397 13.48 -25.20 -8.22
N CYS A 398 12.48 -24.52 -8.78
CA CYS A 398 12.63 -23.56 -9.89
C CYS A 398 11.69 -22.37 -9.69
N ASN A 399 11.92 -21.29 -10.45
CA ASN A 399 11.10 -20.09 -10.37
C ASN A 399 9.63 -20.39 -10.63
N ILE A 400 8.74 -19.76 -9.85
CA ILE A 400 7.29 -19.95 -10.00
C ILE A 400 6.82 -19.51 -11.38
N SER A 401 7.40 -18.44 -11.94
CA SER A 401 7.07 -17.97 -13.29
C SER A 401 7.34 -19.02 -14.38
N ASP A 402 8.42 -19.80 -14.26
CA ASP A 402 8.77 -20.81 -15.25
C ASP A 402 7.81 -22.01 -15.20
N LYS A 403 7.31 -22.33 -14.00
CA LYS A 403 6.26 -23.35 -13.82
C LYS A 403 4.96 -22.95 -14.50
N VAL A 404 4.55 -21.69 -14.29
CA VAL A 404 3.33 -21.13 -14.90
C VAL A 404 3.48 -21.09 -16.42
N ASP A 405 4.64 -20.67 -16.92
CA ASP A 405 4.96 -20.61 -18.35
C ASP A 405 4.88 -21.97 -19.03
N ARG A 406 5.49 -22.99 -18.43
CA ARG A 406 5.42 -24.36 -18.94
C ARG A 406 3.98 -24.87 -18.97
N ALA A 407 3.20 -24.63 -17.91
CA ALA A 407 1.82 -25.08 -17.84
C ALA A 407 0.94 -24.37 -18.88
N ALA A 408 1.14 -23.06 -19.05
CA ALA A 408 0.46 -22.27 -20.07
C ALA A 408 0.75 -22.78 -21.49
N LYS A 409 2.04 -23.03 -21.81
CA LYS A 409 2.45 -23.58 -23.11
C LYS A 409 1.95 -25.01 -23.34
N ALA A 410 1.76 -25.78 -22.26
CA ALA A 410 1.12 -27.09 -22.29
C ALA A 410 -0.43 -27.02 -22.38
N GLY A 411 -1.01 -25.82 -22.50
CA GLY A 411 -2.44 -25.61 -22.72
C GLY A 411 -3.29 -25.58 -21.45
N ALA A 412 -2.70 -25.37 -20.27
CA ALA A 412 -3.46 -25.15 -19.03
C ALA A 412 -4.36 -23.92 -19.16
N ILE A 413 -5.58 -23.98 -18.62
CA ILE A 413 -6.51 -22.84 -18.59
C ILE A 413 -6.32 -21.95 -17.34
N GLY A 414 -5.55 -22.44 -16.37
CA GLY A 414 -5.18 -21.75 -15.13
C GLY A 414 -4.19 -22.56 -14.31
N VAL A 415 -3.56 -21.93 -13.32
CA VAL A 415 -2.57 -22.57 -12.46
C VAL A 415 -2.88 -22.31 -10.99
N LEU A 416 -2.77 -23.36 -10.18
CA LEU A 416 -2.74 -23.28 -8.71
C LEU A 416 -1.33 -23.65 -8.24
N ILE A 417 -0.64 -22.73 -7.57
CA ILE A 417 0.65 -23.01 -6.93
C ILE A 417 0.40 -23.41 -5.48
N GLY A 418 0.62 -24.67 -5.16
CA GLY A 418 0.53 -25.19 -3.80
C GLY A 418 1.82 -24.96 -3.02
N LEU A 419 1.75 -24.33 -1.85
CA LEU A 419 2.89 -24.28 -0.95
C LEU A 419 3.25 -25.70 -0.47
N VAL A 420 4.55 -25.93 -0.23
CA VAL A 420 5.08 -27.22 0.28
C VAL A 420 5.50 -27.16 1.74
N ALA A 421 5.36 -25.99 2.36
CA ALA A 421 5.54 -25.76 3.79
C ALA A 421 4.27 -25.12 4.35
N PRO A 422 3.91 -25.41 5.62
CA PRO A 422 2.76 -24.78 6.26
C PRO A 422 2.97 -23.26 6.39
N GLY A 423 1.88 -22.51 6.38
CA GLY A 423 1.90 -21.05 6.45
C GLY A 423 0.93 -20.40 5.45
N ASP A 424 0.87 -19.08 5.52
CA ASP A 424 0.03 -18.26 4.65
C ASP A 424 0.50 -18.30 3.20
N ALA A 425 -0.44 -18.17 2.27
CA ALA A 425 -0.13 -18.00 0.86
C ALA A 425 0.66 -16.70 0.67
N VAL A 426 1.73 -16.76 -0.13
CA VAL A 426 2.62 -15.62 -0.41
C VAL A 426 2.76 -15.42 -1.91
N SER A 427 3.01 -14.18 -2.34
CA SER A 427 3.37 -13.88 -3.73
C SER A 427 4.84 -14.22 -4.02
N PHE A 428 5.18 -14.27 -5.30
CA PHE A 428 6.54 -14.56 -5.79
C PHE A 428 6.92 -13.62 -6.92
N SER A 429 8.20 -13.28 -7.01
CA SER A 429 8.75 -12.48 -8.10
C SER A 429 8.86 -13.28 -9.40
N ARG A 430 8.83 -12.57 -10.54
CA ARG A 430 9.05 -13.18 -11.86
C ARG A 430 10.55 -13.47 -12.06
N GLY A 431 10.88 -14.72 -12.37
CA GLY A 431 12.25 -15.16 -12.67
C GLY A 431 12.48 -15.56 -14.14
N GLY A 432 11.45 -15.53 -14.98
CA GLY A 432 11.51 -15.99 -16.38
C GLY A 432 10.11 -16.16 -17.01
N GLY A 433 10.04 -16.84 -18.16
CA GLY A 433 8.80 -17.12 -18.90
C GLY A 433 8.24 -15.92 -19.67
N ASP A 434 7.40 -16.19 -20.68
CA ASP A 434 6.76 -15.19 -21.55
C ASP A 434 5.25 -15.42 -21.76
N THR A 435 4.74 -16.58 -21.36
CA THR A 435 3.37 -17.00 -21.56
C THR A 435 2.73 -17.29 -20.21
N PHE A 436 1.73 -16.52 -19.79
CA PHE A 436 1.10 -16.71 -18.48
C PHE A 436 -0.42 -16.86 -18.60
N VAL A 437 -0.98 -17.69 -17.71
CA VAL A 437 -2.42 -17.92 -17.54
C VAL A 437 -2.84 -17.49 -16.13
N PRO A 438 -4.14 -17.28 -15.85
CA PRO A 438 -4.61 -16.91 -14.52
C PRO A 438 -4.06 -17.85 -13.44
N SER A 439 -3.33 -17.30 -12.48
CA SER A 439 -2.58 -18.09 -11.51
C SER A 439 -2.83 -17.61 -10.07
N LEU A 440 -3.05 -18.56 -9.17
CA LEU A 440 -3.29 -18.30 -7.75
C LEU A 440 -2.41 -19.19 -6.88
N VAL A 441 -1.84 -18.63 -5.81
CA VAL A 441 -1.10 -19.38 -4.79
C VAL A 441 -2.06 -19.80 -3.69
N ILE A 442 -1.96 -21.06 -3.25
CA ILE A 442 -2.77 -21.65 -2.17
C ILE A 442 -1.87 -22.28 -1.10
N THR A 443 -2.38 -22.37 0.13
CA THR A 443 -1.65 -22.96 1.26
C THR A 443 -1.34 -24.45 1.04
N GLN A 444 -0.38 -24.96 1.81
CA GLN A 444 -0.02 -26.38 1.79
C GLN A 444 -1.22 -27.27 2.17
N GLY A 445 -2.03 -26.84 3.15
CA GLY A 445 -3.22 -27.57 3.58
C GLY A 445 -4.24 -27.72 2.44
N THR A 446 -4.57 -26.63 1.75
CA THR A 446 -5.50 -26.66 0.61
C THR A 446 -4.94 -27.49 -0.55
N ALA A 447 -3.65 -27.35 -0.87
CA ALA A 447 -3.00 -28.14 -1.91
C ALA A 447 -3.04 -29.64 -1.59
N ASN A 448 -2.72 -30.04 -0.36
CA ASN A 448 -2.75 -31.43 0.07
C ASN A 448 -4.16 -32.01 0.09
N LEU A 449 -5.17 -31.22 0.49
CA LEU A 449 -6.57 -31.62 0.45
C LEU A 449 -7.06 -31.88 -0.98
N ILE A 450 -6.67 -31.03 -1.94
CA ILE A 450 -6.99 -31.26 -3.35
C ILE A 450 -6.25 -32.51 -3.86
N LYS A 451 -4.96 -32.65 -3.56
CA LYS A 451 -4.16 -33.81 -3.99
C LYS A 451 -4.73 -35.12 -3.47
N SER A 452 -5.17 -35.21 -2.22
CA SER A 452 -5.75 -36.45 -1.68
C SER A 452 -6.99 -36.90 -2.45
N ARG A 453 -7.90 -35.96 -2.77
CA ARG A 453 -9.09 -36.24 -3.58
C ARG A 453 -8.76 -36.67 -5.00
N LEU A 454 -7.74 -36.05 -5.62
CA LEU A 454 -7.26 -36.47 -6.94
C LEU A 454 -6.69 -37.90 -6.90
N THR A 455 -5.95 -38.28 -5.86
CA THR A 455 -5.43 -39.64 -5.67
C THR A 455 -6.55 -40.68 -5.46
N GLU A 456 -7.65 -40.29 -4.83
CA GLU A 456 -8.87 -41.11 -4.68
C GLU A 456 -9.68 -41.22 -5.99
N GLY A 457 -9.24 -40.60 -7.08
CA GLY A 457 -9.93 -40.60 -8.38
C GLY A 457 -11.10 -39.63 -8.48
N ALA A 458 -11.28 -38.74 -7.49
CA ALA A 458 -12.33 -37.73 -7.54
C ALA A 458 -12.00 -36.62 -8.54
N THR A 459 -13.04 -36.08 -9.19
CA THR A 459 -12.90 -34.88 -10.03
C THR A 459 -12.99 -33.64 -9.16
N VAL A 460 -11.91 -32.88 -9.09
CA VAL A 460 -11.88 -31.58 -8.42
C VAL A 460 -12.16 -30.47 -9.42
N LEU A 461 -13.17 -29.64 -9.16
CA LEU A 461 -13.52 -28.49 -10.01
C LEU A 461 -13.22 -27.18 -9.27
N ALA A 462 -12.38 -26.34 -9.87
CA ALA A 462 -11.93 -25.09 -9.28
C ALA A 462 -12.41 -23.88 -10.11
N THR A 463 -12.74 -22.81 -9.39
CA THR A 463 -13.11 -21.51 -9.93
C THR A 463 -12.30 -20.41 -9.24
N VAL A 464 -11.69 -19.54 -10.03
CA VAL A 464 -11.08 -18.28 -9.57
C VAL A 464 -11.58 -17.20 -10.50
N SER A 465 -12.16 -16.12 -9.98
CA SER A 465 -12.82 -15.11 -10.80
C SER A 465 -12.85 -13.76 -10.09
N PRO A 466 -12.87 -12.63 -10.80
CA PRO A 466 -13.15 -11.31 -10.21
C PRO A 466 -14.50 -11.19 -9.51
N ALA A 467 -15.43 -12.12 -9.76
CA ALA A 467 -16.70 -12.20 -9.02
C ALA A 467 -16.57 -12.96 -7.68
N GLN A 468 -15.40 -13.55 -7.38
CA GLN A 468 -15.11 -14.35 -6.19
C GLN A 468 -14.03 -13.68 -5.34
N LEU A 469 -14.28 -12.42 -4.99
CA LEU A 469 -13.42 -11.67 -4.09
C LEU A 469 -13.81 -11.96 -2.64
N PHE A 470 -12.81 -12.18 -1.80
CA PHE A 470 -12.97 -12.30 -0.36
C PHE A 470 -12.52 -10.99 0.30
N PRO A 471 -13.36 -10.38 1.14
CA PRO A 471 -12.99 -9.16 1.84
C PRO A 471 -11.95 -9.49 2.92
N LEU A 472 -10.89 -8.69 2.97
CA LEU A 472 -9.81 -8.82 3.94
C LEU A 472 -10.01 -7.91 5.16
N ASN A 473 -11.11 -7.17 5.24
CA ASN A 473 -11.42 -6.34 6.40
C ASN A 473 -11.37 -7.18 7.68
N GLN A 474 -10.90 -6.56 8.77
CA GLN A 474 -10.66 -7.25 10.06
C GLN A 474 -9.55 -8.31 10.04
N SER A 475 -8.78 -8.45 8.96
CA SER A 475 -7.54 -9.23 8.96
C SER A 475 -6.31 -8.33 9.08
N MET A 476 -5.19 -8.93 9.47
CA MET A 476 -3.92 -8.23 9.61
C MET A 476 -3.21 -8.08 8.26
N VAL A 477 -2.52 -6.96 8.07
CA VAL A 477 -1.54 -6.86 6.99
C VAL A 477 -0.32 -7.71 7.33
N SER A 478 0.25 -8.40 6.34
CA SER A 478 1.32 -9.37 6.54
C SER A 478 2.65 -8.75 6.99
N SER A 479 2.90 -7.49 6.62
CA SER A 479 4.07 -6.70 7.06
C SER A 479 3.94 -6.21 8.49
N SER A 480 2.75 -6.16 9.09
CA SER A 480 2.61 -5.69 10.46
C SER A 480 3.38 -6.61 11.43
N SER A 481 4.27 -6.01 12.23
CA SER A 481 5.06 -6.70 13.24
C SER A 481 4.18 -7.47 14.25
N ARG A 482 4.75 -8.54 14.81
CA ARG A 482 4.09 -9.42 15.78
C ARG A 482 4.85 -9.46 17.09
N GLY A 483 4.12 -9.61 18.18
CA GLY A 483 4.72 -9.93 19.46
C GLY A 483 5.11 -11.40 19.62
N PRO A 484 5.31 -11.86 20.87
CA PRO A 484 5.26 -11.08 22.11
C PRO A 484 6.32 -9.97 22.17
N GLY A 485 6.20 -9.00 23.09
CA GLY A 485 7.29 -8.05 23.34
C GLY A 485 8.53 -8.78 23.88
N TYR A 486 9.69 -8.56 23.26
CA TYR A 486 10.92 -9.33 23.56
C TYR A 486 11.38 -9.20 25.02
N SER A 487 11.70 -7.98 25.47
CA SER A 487 12.29 -7.77 26.81
C SER A 487 11.30 -7.79 27.97
N TYR A 488 10.03 -7.46 27.72
CA TYR A 488 9.01 -7.35 28.77
C TYR A 488 8.15 -8.61 28.92
N GLY A 489 8.22 -9.56 27.99
CA GLY A 489 7.34 -10.74 27.96
C GLY A 489 5.85 -10.38 27.88
N SER A 490 5.54 -9.17 27.43
CA SER A 490 4.20 -8.60 27.39
C SER A 490 3.47 -8.94 26.09
N ILE A 491 2.14 -8.92 26.14
CA ILE A 491 1.31 -8.97 24.94
C ILE A 491 1.46 -7.64 24.21
N LYS A 492 1.98 -7.69 22.98
CA LYS A 492 2.08 -6.59 22.03
C LYS A 492 1.87 -7.12 20.61
N PRO A 493 1.40 -6.32 19.66
CA PRO A 493 0.78 -5.00 19.82
C PRO A 493 -0.51 -5.05 20.65
N ASP A 494 -0.97 -3.91 21.18
CA ASP A 494 -2.16 -3.86 22.05
C ASP A 494 -3.46 -3.93 21.24
N LEU A 495 -3.47 -3.30 20.06
CA LEU A 495 -4.63 -3.27 19.17
C LEU A 495 -4.22 -3.07 17.71
N GLY A 496 -5.17 -3.26 16.79
CA GLY A 496 -4.97 -3.05 15.36
C GLY A 496 -5.89 -1.95 14.82
N ALA A 497 -5.38 -1.15 13.88
CA ALA A 497 -6.15 -0.13 13.16
C ALA A 497 -5.83 -0.18 11.65
N PRO A 498 -6.71 0.32 10.77
CA PRO A 498 -6.42 0.38 9.34
C PRO A 498 -5.22 1.30 9.08
N GLY A 499 -4.17 0.79 8.43
CA GLY A 499 -2.96 1.58 8.16
C GLY A 499 -2.97 2.31 6.83
N ALA A 500 -3.68 1.80 5.83
CA ALA A 500 -3.73 2.42 4.51
C ALA A 500 -4.78 3.54 4.46
N SER A 501 -4.36 4.75 4.10
CA SER A 501 -5.22 5.93 3.92
C SER A 501 -4.75 6.76 2.75
N LEU A 502 -5.68 7.49 2.12
CA LEU A 502 -5.32 8.64 1.29
C LEU A 502 -5.11 9.82 2.26
N SER A 503 -3.96 10.48 2.23
CA SER A 503 -3.68 11.64 3.10
C SER A 503 -2.72 12.63 2.45
N ALA A 504 -2.58 13.80 3.05
CA ALA A 504 -1.84 14.96 2.57
C ALA A 504 -0.42 14.62 2.08
N GLN A 505 -0.12 15.05 0.86
CA GLN A 505 1.21 14.95 0.27
C GLN A 505 1.95 16.28 0.46
N ALA A 506 3.04 16.26 1.23
CA ALA A 506 3.88 17.44 1.48
C ALA A 506 4.32 18.13 0.17
N GLY A 507 4.39 19.45 0.19
CA GLY A 507 4.89 20.26 -0.93
C GLY A 507 3.91 20.44 -2.09
N THR A 508 2.76 19.76 -2.07
CA THR A 508 1.77 19.85 -3.15
C THR A 508 0.69 20.90 -2.90
N GLY A 509 0.67 21.46 -1.69
CA GLY A 509 -0.36 22.39 -1.23
C GLY A 509 -1.69 21.71 -0.89
N SER A 510 -2.22 20.84 -1.74
CA SER A 510 -3.54 20.21 -1.50
C SER A 510 -3.72 18.80 -2.05
N SER A 511 -2.68 18.21 -2.64
CA SER A 511 -2.80 16.86 -3.19
C SER A 511 -2.64 15.83 -2.08
N GLU A 512 -3.22 14.66 -2.32
CA GLU A 512 -3.15 13.53 -1.40
C GLU A 512 -2.58 12.32 -2.12
N THR A 513 -1.92 11.44 -1.38
CA THR A 513 -1.42 10.16 -1.91
C THR A 513 -1.65 9.04 -0.91
N ILE A 514 -1.50 7.80 -1.39
CA ILE A 514 -1.66 6.61 -0.57
C ILE A 514 -0.49 6.53 0.41
N PHE A 515 -0.81 6.46 1.69
CA PHE A 515 0.09 6.19 2.79
C PHE A 515 -0.37 4.92 3.51
N GLY A 516 0.56 4.12 4.05
CA GLY A 516 0.26 2.80 4.60
C GLY A 516 1.30 2.33 5.61
N GLY A 517 1.09 1.13 6.18
CA GLY A 517 1.94 0.58 7.23
C GLY A 517 1.39 0.82 8.64
N THR A 518 2.07 0.30 9.65
CA THR A 518 1.76 0.64 11.05
C THR A 518 1.89 2.13 11.33
N SER A 519 2.70 2.85 10.55
CA SER A 519 2.85 4.31 10.58
C SER A 519 1.57 5.06 10.19
N GLY A 520 0.69 4.47 9.39
CA GLY A 520 -0.65 5.01 9.11
C GLY A 520 -1.72 4.50 10.08
N ALA A 521 -1.48 3.38 10.77
CA ALA A 521 -2.41 2.82 11.75
C ALA A 521 -2.32 3.55 13.11
N ALA A 522 -1.09 3.85 13.58
CA ALA A 522 -0.85 4.61 14.80
C ALA A 522 -1.60 5.95 14.85
N PRO A 523 -1.55 6.83 13.82
CA PRO A 523 -2.27 8.10 13.84
C PRO A 523 -3.80 7.96 13.89
N VAL A 524 -4.38 6.86 13.38
CA VAL A 524 -5.81 6.58 13.53
C VAL A 524 -6.17 6.42 15.02
N VAL A 525 -5.32 5.70 15.76
CA VAL A 525 -5.50 5.45 17.20
C VAL A 525 -5.19 6.70 18.01
N THR A 526 -4.16 7.46 17.62
CA THR A 526 -3.85 8.78 18.21
C THR A 526 -5.04 9.72 18.12
N GLY A 527 -5.67 9.82 16.94
CA GLY A 527 -6.88 10.63 16.80
C GLY A 527 -8.03 10.10 17.66
N ALA A 528 -8.21 8.78 17.75
CA ALA A 528 -9.24 8.20 18.63
C ALA A 528 -8.97 8.50 20.12
N ALA A 529 -7.71 8.48 20.55
CA ALA A 529 -7.31 8.90 21.89
C ALA A 529 -7.63 10.38 22.15
N ALA A 530 -7.35 11.26 21.18
CA ALA A 530 -7.71 12.67 21.29
C ALA A 530 -9.23 12.90 21.36
N LEU A 531 -10.04 12.14 20.61
CA LEU A 531 -11.50 12.18 20.76
C LEU A 531 -11.95 11.75 22.16
N LEU A 532 -11.33 10.69 22.71
CA LEU A 532 -11.66 10.19 24.04
C LEU A 532 -11.29 11.19 25.14
N LEU A 533 -10.09 11.76 25.08
CA LEU A 533 -9.59 12.75 26.05
C LEU A 533 -10.46 14.01 26.08
N GLN A 534 -11.01 14.46 24.94
CA GLN A 534 -11.96 15.57 24.94
C GLN A 534 -13.20 15.28 25.80
N THR A 535 -13.66 14.02 25.84
CA THR A 535 -14.84 13.63 26.64
C THR A 535 -14.52 13.27 28.08
N CYS A 536 -13.31 12.82 28.35
CA CYS A 536 -12.86 12.52 29.70
C CYS A 536 -11.42 13.00 29.94
N PRO A 537 -11.22 14.30 30.23
CA PRO A 537 -9.90 14.87 30.47
C PRO A 537 -9.18 14.33 31.73
N THR A 538 -9.87 13.55 32.57
CA THR A 538 -9.35 12.98 33.82
C THR A 538 -9.54 11.47 33.91
N CYS A 539 -9.89 10.82 32.80
CA CYS A 539 -9.68 9.38 32.62
C CYS A 539 -8.25 9.20 32.09
#